data_AF-A0A4Q8R934-F1
#
_entry.id   AF-A0A4Q8R934-F1
#
_cell.length_a   1.000
_cell.length_b   1.000
_cell.length_c   1.000
_cell.angle_alpha   90.00
_cell.angle_beta   90.00
_cell.angle_gamma   90.00
#
_symmetry.space_group_name_H-M   'P 1'
#
loop_
_entity.id
_entity.type
_entity.pdbx_description
1 polymer ?
#
loop_
_entity_poly.entity_id
_entity_poly.type
_entity_poly.pdbx_seq_one_letter_code
_entity_poly.pdbx_strand_id
1 'polypeptide(L)'
;MQLKLFITAAMAVFFDISIALLAAAAQSDAPKPPHVEFITVPAGQLHLGMTEQEVIRIMGEPARVVGYDAGGISRRKLEFFGAIPSTVTLSDGKVSHVKLDVFQVEKSDLPLISRKAWPGMASTAVRRSLGEPSRICHYTFFGIKLDQWVYDILGEPEVSVFFAADRVIAKTLGRHIPQDIFQVRLPAVPQPRDSFEGPRAGMAIADVQALYGETKLHVDYVFNSQPASRVIVEIRAKGSFAAFTFVDDRLVEFEDLGRLPDEVFQAG
;
A
#
# COMPACT_ATOMS: atom_id res chain seq x y z
N MET A 1 -9.03 16.80 -66.92
CA MET A 1 -9.70 15.86 -66.01
C MET A 1 -8.71 15.04 -65.14
N GLN A 2 -7.45 15.49 -64.97
CA GLN A 2 -6.43 14.78 -64.16
C GLN A 2 -6.04 15.49 -62.85
N LEU A 3 -6.48 16.73 -62.63
CA LEU A 3 -6.13 17.49 -61.42
C LEU A 3 -6.99 17.12 -60.19
N LYS A 4 -8.15 16.49 -60.39
CA LYS A 4 -9.05 16.09 -59.30
C LYS A 4 -8.66 14.78 -58.60
N LEU A 5 -7.78 13.96 -59.20
CA LEU A 5 -7.36 12.68 -58.60
C LEU A 5 -6.21 12.80 -57.60
N PHE A 6 -5.43 13.89 -57.63
CA PHE A 6 -4.28 14.05 -56.73
C PHE A 6 -4.66 14.57 -55.32
N ILE A 7 -5.82 15.21 -55.17
CA ILE A 7 -6.25 15.77 -53.87
C ILE A 7 -6.87 14.69 -52.97
N THR A 8 -7.46 13.64 -53.54
CA THR A 8 -8.11 12.58 -52.75
C THR A 8 -7.11 11.60 -52.11
N ALA A 9 -5.92 11.40 -52.71
CA ALA A 9 -4.90 10.51 -52.17
C ALA A 9 -4.11 11.11 -50.98
N ALA A 10 -4.02 12.45 -50.88
CA ALA A 10 -3.30 13.10 -49.79
C ALA A 10 -4.05 13.05 -48.45
N MET A 11 -5.39 13.02 -48.44
CA MET A 11 -6.16 12.98 -47.17
C MET A 11 -6.14 11.62 -46.47
N ALA A 12 -5.96 10.51 -47.19
CA ALA A 12 -5.91 9.18 -46.58
C ALA A 12 -4.64 8.98 -45.75
N VAL A 13 -3.50 9.52 -46.20
CA VAL A 13 -2.19 9.37 -45.52
C VAL A 13 -2.12 10.20 -44.23
N PHE A 14 -2.81 11.35 -44.17
CA PHE A 14 -2.85 12.16 -42.93
C PHE A 14 -3.75 11.55 -41.84
N PHE A 15 -4.80 10.79 -42.21
CA PHE A 15 -5.64 10.09 -41.23
C PHE A 15 -4.91 8.90 -40.58
N ASP A 16 -4.14 8.13 -41.35
CA ASP A 16 -3.37 6.99 -40.81
C ASP A 16 -2.25 7.43 -39.86
N ILE A 17 -1.55 8.53 -40.17
CA ILE A 17 -0.51 9.08 -39.28
C ILE A 17 -1.12 9.59 -37.97
N SER A 18 -2.33 10.16 -38.00
CA SER A 18 -3.00 10.70 -36.81
C SER A 18 -3.47 9.59 -35.86
N ILE A 19 -3.97 8.47 -36.39
CA ILE A 19 -4.38 7.31 -35.58
C ILE A 19 -3.13 6.58 -35.03
N ALA A 20 -2.06 6.46 -35.82
CA ALA A 20 -0.80 5.88 -35.36
C ALA A 20 -0.12 6.73 -34.28
N LEU A 21 -0.17 8.08 -34.36
CA LEU A 21 0.36 8.95 -33.30
C LEU A 21 -0.48 8.91 -32.01
N LEU A 22 -1.82 8.83 -32.11
CA LEU A 22 -2.70 8.65 -30.95
C LEU A 22 -2.50 7.28 -30.28
N ALA A 23 -2.22 6.23 -31.06
CA ALA A 23 -1.88 4.90 -30.53
C ALA A 23 -0.46 4.85 -29.92
N ALA A 24 0.51 5.55 -30.51
CA ALA A 24 1.89 5.61 -30.01
C ALA A 24 2.01 6.44 -28.72
N ALA A 25 1.25 7.54 -28.59
CA ALA A 25 1.18 8.33 -27.36
C ALA A 25 0.45 7.58 -26.23
N ALA A 26 -0.46 6.65 -26.54
CA ALA A 26 -1.11 5.80 -25.56
C ALA A 26 -0.24 4.62 -25.09
N GLN A 27 0.81 4.25 -25.84
CA GLN A 27 1.68 3.11 -25.51
C GLN A 27 2.72 3.42 -24.42
N SER A 28 3.10 4.68 -24.21
CA SER A 28 4.03 5.05 -23.12
C SER A 28 3.39 5.08 -21.75
N ASP A 29 2.06 5.02 -21.67
CA ASP A 29 1.28 5.17 -20.43
C ASP A 29 0.65 3.87 -19.94
N ALA A 30 0.95 2.74 -20.59
CA ALA A 30 0.45 1.44 -20.16
C ALA A 30 1.07 1.01 -18.81
N PRO A 31 0.29 0.38 -17.92
CA PRO A 31 0.82 -0.27 -16.74
C PRO A 31 1.90 -1.30 -17.06
N LYS A 32 2.91 -1.41 -16.19
CA LYS A 32 3.88 -2.50 -16.23
C LYS A 32 3.21 -3.83 -15.84
N PRO A 33 3.72 -4.97 -16.34
CA PRO A 33 3.26 -6.28 -15.89
C PRO A 33 3.32 -6.41 -14.37
N PRO A 34 2.41 -7.20 -13.76
CA PRO A 34 2.49 -7.52 -12.34
C PRO A 34 3.87 -8.10 -12.01
N HIS A 35 4.54 -7.52 -11.02
CA HIS A 35 5.82 -8.02 -10.55
C HIS A 35 6.03 -7.66 -9.09
N VAL A 36 6.76 -8.53 -8.40
CA VAL A 36 7.20 -8.34 -7.02
C VAL A 36 8.67 -7.95 -7.05
N GLU A 37 9.02 -6.86 -6.39
CA GLU A 37 10.39 -6.39 -6.21
C GLU A 37 10.76 -6.52 -4.74
N PHE A 38 11.92 -7.11 -4.45
CA PHE A 38 12.47 -7.19 -3.09
C PHE A 38 13.53 -6.10 -2.90
N ILE A 39 13.30 -5.21 -1.93
CA ILE A 39 14.12 -4.01 -1.75
C ILE A 39 14.66 -3.97 -0.33
N THR A 40 15.97 -3.75 -0.18
CA THR A 40 16.55 -3.44 1.13
C THR A 40 16.06 -2.07 1.60
N VAL A 41 15.37 -2.04 2.74
CA VAL A 41 14.83 -0.80 3.32
C VAL A 41 15.39 -0.57 4.72
N PRO A 42 15.64 0.70 5.13
CA PRO A 42 16.10 0.99 6.48
C PRO A 42 15.13 0.49 7.57
N ALA A 43 13.82 0.43 7.25
CA ALA A 43 12.79 -0.11 8.13
C ALA A 43 13.05 -1.58 8.56
N GLY A 44 13.81 -2.34 7.78
CA GLY A 44 14.26 -3.70 8.15
C GLY A 44 15.23 -3.74 9.34
N GLN A 45 15.69 -2.59 9.81
CA GLN A 45 16.50 -2.47 11.03
C GLN A 45 15.69 -2.03 12.25
N LEU A 46 14.42 -1.63 12.07
CA LEU A 46 13.57 -1.18 13.17
C LEU A 46 13.03 -2.38 13.96
N HIS A 47 12.74 -2.14 15.24
CA HIS A 47 12.04 -3.08 16.09
C HIS A 47 11.21 -2.37 17.16
N LEU A 48 10.27 -3.12 17.75
CA LEU A 48 9.46 -2.65 18.87
C LEU A 48 10.35 -2.20 20.04
N GLY A 49 9.99 -1.10 20.68
CA GLY A 49 10.70 -0.53 21.83
C GLY A 49 11.87 0.40 21.50
N MET A 50 12.29 0.52 20.23
CA MET A 50 13.31 1.51 19.82
C MET A 50 12.88 2.93 20.18
N THR A 51 13.83 3.77 20.55
CA THR A 51 13.58 5.20 20.80
C THR A 51 13.46 5.99 19.50
N GLU A 52 12.82 7.16 19.56
CA GLU A 52 12.76 8.09 18.43
C GLU A 52 14.15 8.43 17.85
N GLN A 53 15.15 8.64 18.70
CA GLN A 53 16.52 8.94 18.26
C GLN A 53 17.13 7.80 17.45
N GLU A 54 16.88 6.55 17.85
CA GLU A 54 17.33 5.37 17.10
C GLU A 54 16.60 5.25 15.76
N VAL A 55 15.29 5.54 15.73
CA VAL A 55 14.51 5.58 14.49
C VAL A 55 15.08 6.63 13.54
N ILE A 56 15.31 7.86 13.99
CA ILE A 56 15.87 8.93 13.16
C ILE A 56 17.27 8.57 12.65
N ARG A 57 18.11 7.96 13.50
CA ARG A 57 19.44 7.49 13.09
C ARG A 57 19.37 6.44 11.97
N ILE A 58 18.35 5.59 11.96
CA ILE A 58 18.18 4.51 10.97
C ILE A 58 17.48 5.01 9.71
N MET A 59 16.38 5.73 9.88
CA MET A 59 15.45 6.10 8.82
C MET A 59 15.74 7.47 8.20
N GLY A 60 16.52 8.32 8.88
CA GLY A 60 16.65 9.74 8.57
C GLY A 60 15.54 10.59 9.18
N GLU A 61 15.42 11.83 8.73
CA GLU A 61 14.36 12.74 9.18
C GLU A 61 12.98 12.32 8.62
N PRO A 62 11.92 12.32 9.44
CA PRO A 62 10.58 12.02 8.95
C PRO A 62 10.09 13.11 8.00
N ALA A 63 9.46 12.70 6.90
CA ALA A 63 8.83 13.61 5.96
C ALA A 63 7.60 14.31 6.56
N ARG A 64 6.93 13.64 7.50
CA ARG A 64 5.81 14.20 8.24
C ARG A 64 5.71 13.62 9.65
N VAL A 65 5.33 14.47 10.60
CA VAL A 65 5.10 14.11 11.99
C VAL A 65 3.67 14.49 12.36
N VAL A 66 2.92 13.55 12.93
CA VAL A 66 1.56 13.78 13.44
C VAL A 66 1.50 13.32 14.89
N GLY A 67 1.27 14.26 15.81
CA GLY A 67 1.07 13.96 17.23
C GLY A 67 -0.41 13.84 17.58
N TYR A 68 -0.74 12.93 18.50
CA TYR A 68 -2.06 12.85 19.11
C TYR A 68 -1.98 12.16 20.47
N ASP A 69 -2.83 12.60 21.41
CA ASP A 69 -2.95 11.99 22.73
C ASP A 69 -4.21 11.12 22.78
N ALA A 70 -4.05 9.87 23.20
CA ALA A 70 -5.14 8.92 23.34
C ALA A 70 -5.02 8.18 24.67
N GLY A 71 -6.02 8.35 25.55
CA GLY A 71 -6.04 7.66 26.85
C GLY A 71 -4.86 8.01 27.77
N GLY A 72 -4.33 9.24 27.68
CA GLY A 72 -3.17 9.69 28.47
C GLY A 72 -1.82 9.16 27.98
N ILE A 73 -1.80 8.37 26.91
CA ILE A 73 -0.58 7.92 26.24
C ILE A 73 -0.28 8.90 25.10
N SER A 74 0.91 9.48 25.10
CA SER A 74 1.33 10.35 24.01
C SER A 74 1.76 9.50 22.82
N ARG A 75 1.10 9.71 21.68
CA ARG A 75 1.42 9.01 20.44
C ARG A 75 1.94 9.98 19.39
N ARG A 76 2.97 9.55 18.68
CA ARG A 76 3.53 10.28 17.54
C ARG A 76 3.68 9.34 16.36
N LYS A 77 3.08 9.72 15.24
CA LYS A 77 3.21 9.03 13.96
C LYS A 77 4.27 9.75 13.13
N LEU A 78 5.29 9.01 12.72
CA LEU A 78 6.36 9.45 11.83
C LEU A 78 6.14 8.82 10.46
N GLU A 79 6.05 9.62 9.41
CA GLU A 79 5.90 9.14 8.03
C GLU A 79 7.21 9.38 7.28
N PHE A 80 7.72 8.33 6.64
CA PHE A 80 8.96 8.34 5.87
C PHE A 80 8.67 8.01 4.41
N PHE A 81 9.23 8.81 3.51
CA PHE A 81 9.30 8.48 2.10
C PHE A 81 10.53 7.64 1.81
N GLY A 82 10.46 6.80 0.77
CA GLY A 82 11.54 5.91 0.38
C GLY A 82 11.09 4.94 -0.70
N ALA A 83 11.93 3.96 -1.00
CA ALA A 83 11.59 2.92 -1.99
C ALA A 83 10.30 2.17 -1.62
N ILE A 84 10.09 1.97 -0.31
CA ILE A 84 8.83 1.56 0.30
C ILE A 84 8.48 2.61 1.35
N PRO A 85 7.44 3.42 1.16
CA PRO A 85 6.98 4.36 2.18
C PRO A 85 6.67 3.63 3.48
N SER A 86 6.97 4.26 4.60
CA SER A 86 6.76 3.63 5.90
C SER A 86 6.19 4.59 6.93
N THR A 87 5.44 4.03 7.86
CA THR A 87 4.91 4.70 9.04
C THR A 87 5.50 4.04 10.26
N VAL A 88 5.97 4.86 11.20
CA VAL A 88 6.40 4.43 12.53
C VAL A 88 5.52 5.15 13.56
N THR A 89 4.82 4.41 14.41
CA THR A 89 4.14 5.00 15.57
C THR A 89 4.99 4.81 16.80
N LEU A 90 5.19 5.91 17.51
CA LEU A 90 5.79 5.96 18.82
C LEU A 90 4.68 6.06 19.87
N SER A 91 4.80 5.30 20.95
CA SER A 91 4.02 5.43 22.18
C SER A 91 4.99 5.64 23.33
N ASP A 92 4.80 6.72 24.08
CA ASP A 92 5.72 7.14 25.15
C ASP A 92 7.19 7.21 24.68
N GLY A 93 7.39 7.74 23.47
CA GLY A 93 8.71 7.93 22.86
C GLY A 93 9.37 6.67 22.31
N LYS A 94 8.68 5.51 22.33
CA LYS A 94 9.19 4.23 21.84
C LYS A 94 8.35 3.66 20.71
N VAL A 95 8.98 2.98 19.75
CA VAL A 95 8.31 2.30 18.64
C VAL A 95 7.32 1.27 19.18
N SER A 96 6.04 1.49 18.90
CA SER A 96 4.96 0.55 19.16
C SER A 96 4.37 -0.01 17.87
N HIS A 97 4.64 0.59 16.72
CA HIS A 97 4.12 0.11 15.44
C HIS A 97 5.04 0.52 14.29
N VAL A 98 5.28 -0.40 13.37
CA VAL A 98 5.93 -0.15 12.08
C VAL A 98 5.06 -0.72 10.99
N LYS A 99 4.82 0.05 9.93
CA LYS A 99 4.04 -0.36 8.77
C LYS A 99 4.69 0.11 7.48
N LEU A 100 4.84 -0.79 6.52
CA LEU A 100 5.34 -0.52 5.18
C LEU A 100 4.17 -0.48 4.19
N ASP A 101 4.10 0.56 3.35
CA ASP A 101 3.14 0.63 2.25
C ASP A 101 3.72 -0.05 1.00
N VAL A 102 3.70 -1.38 1.00
CA VAL A 102 4.27 -2.22 -0.06
C VAL A 102 3.51 -2.16 -1.39
N PHE A 103 2.32 -1.56 -1.40
CA PHE A 103 1.48 -1.41 -2.59
C PHE A 103 1.37 0.04 -3.08
N GLN A 104 1.83 1.01 -2.29
CA GLN A 104 1.79 2.44 -2.63
C GLN A 104 0.40 2.92 -3.05
N VAL A 105 -0.63 2.45 -2.32
CA VAL A 105 -2.03 2.66 -2.71
C VAL A 105 -2.40 4.14 -2.65
N GLU A 106 -1.74 4.90 -1.78
CA GLU A 106 -1.86 6.35 -1.68
C GLU A 106 -0.57 7.02 -2.13
N LYS A 107 -0.59 7.61 -3.33
CA LYS A 107 0.41 8.60 -3.70
C LYS A 107 0.04 9.89 -2.97
N SER A 108 0.97 10.48 -2.22
CA SER A 108 0.73 11.66 -1.40
C SER A 108 0.06 12.79 -2.21
N ASP A 109 -0.74 13.61 -1.53
CA ASP A 109 -1.55 14.74 -2.08
C ASP A 109 -2.96 14.38 -2.57
N LEU A 110 -3.53 13.27 -2.10
CA LEU A 110 -4.95 13.00 -2.33
C LEU A 110 -5.86 13.91 -1.46
N PRO A 111 -6.98 14.41 -2.02
CA PRO A 111 -8.01 15.15 -1.28
C PRO A 111 -8.53 14.38 -0.08
N LEU A 112 -8.90 15.10 0.98
CA LEU A 112 -9.40 14.51 2.22
C LEU A 112 -10.58 13.56 1.98
N ILE A 113 -11.45 13.88 1.03
CA ILE A 113 -12.62 13.06 0.72
C ILE A 113 -12.25 11.65 0.26
N SER A 114 -11.19 11.50 -0.52
CA SER A 114 -10.71 10.20 -1.02
C SER A 114 -10.21 9.27 0.07
N ARG A 115 -9.90 9.80 1.27
CA ARG A 115 -9.47 9.01 2.43
C ARG A 115 -10.60 8.13 3.00
N LYS A 116 -11.86 8.39 2.64
CA LYS A 116 -13.00 7.52 2.99
C LYS A 116 -13.00 6.20 2.22
N ALA A 117 -12.23 6.10 1.13
CA ALA A 117 -11.96 4.85 0.43
C ALA A 117 -10.55 4.38 0.80
N TRP A 118 -10.44 3.22 1.42
CA TRP A 118 -9.16 2.65 1.84
C TRP A 118 -8.78 1.42 1.01
N PRO A 119 -7.48 1.06 0.97
CA PRO A 119 -7.02 -0.15 0.27
C PRO A 119 -7.82 -1.40 0.67
N GLY A 120 -8.23 -2.23 -0.29
CA GLY A 120 -9.02 -3.45 -0.04
C GLY A 120 -10.51 -3.22 0.23
N MET A 121 -10.99 -1.98 0.27
CA MET A 121 -12.42 -1.69 0.39
C MET A 121 -13.18 -2.19 -0.85
N ALA A 122 -14.37 -2.79 -0.64
CA ALA A 122 -15.22 -3.25 -1.74
C ALA A 122 -15.83 -2.08 -2.50
N SER A 123 -16.08 -2.19 -3.81
CA SER A 123 -16.63 -1.09 -4.62
C SER A 123 -17.98 -0.58 -4.09
N THR A 124 -18.82 -1.47 -3.57
CA THR A 124 -20.10 -1.14 -2.93
C THR A 124 -19.95 -0.29 -1.67
N ALA A 125 -18.86 -0.50 -0.91
CA ALA A 125 -18.56 0.30 0.27
C ALA A 125 -17.96 1.64 -0.14
N VAL A 126 -17.09 1.68 -1.15
CA VAL A 126 -16.56 2.93 -1.70
C VAL A 126 -17.68 3.83 -2.21
N ARG A 127 -18.64 3.28 -2.97
CA ARG A 127 -19.82 4.02 -3.46
C ARG A 127 -20.65 4.62 -2.33
N ARG A 128 -20.84 3.87 -1.24
CA ARG A 128 -21.54 4.39 -0.04
C ARG A 128 -20.76 5.53 0.63
N SER A 129 -19.43 5.45 0.63
CA SER A 129 -18.55 6.45 1.27
C SER A 129 -18.35 7.72 0.45
N LEU A 130 -18.24 7.60 -0.88
CA LEU A 130 -17.86 8.69 -1.79
C LEU A 130 -19.02 9.18 -2.67
N GLY A 131 -20.13 8.43 -2.75
CA GLY A 131 -21.22 8.69 -3.69
C GLY A 131 -21.04 7.98 -5.03
N GLU A 132 -21.82 8.38 -6.02
CA GLU A 132 -21.69 7.86 -7.39
C GLU A 132 -20.50 8.50 -8.10
N PRO A 133 -19.67 7.71 -8.81
CA PRO A 133 -18.60 8.27 -9.63
C PRO A 133 -19.16 9.02 -10.84
N SER A 134 -18.50 10.11 -11.26
CA SER A 134 -18.86 10.86 -12.46
C SER A 134 -18.58 10.06 -13.74
N ARG A 135 -17.62 9.13 -13.68
CA ARG A 135 -17.28 8.23 -14.78
C ARG A 135 -16.74 6.90 -14.25
N ILE A 136 -17.09 5.82 -14.94
CA ILE A 136 -16.52 4.49 -14.75
C ILE A 136 -15.85 4.08 -16.06
N CYS A 137 -14.59 3.65 -15.98
CA CYS A 137 -13.84 3.08 -17.09
C CYS A 137 -13.45 1.64 -16.75
N HIS A 138 -13.48 0.77 -17.75
CA HIS A 138 -13.13 -0.65 -17.61
C HIS A 138 -11.93 -0.96 -18.49
N TYR A 139 -10.90 -1.56 -17.90
CA TYR A 139 -9.69 -1.94 -18.58
C TYR A 139 -9.37 -3.41 -18.35
N THR A 140 -8.51 -3.95 -19.20
CA THR A 140 -7.91 -5.27 -19.00
C THR A 140 -6.44 -5.18 -19.35
N PHE A 141 -5.59 -5.45 -18.36
CA PHE A 141 -4.13 -5.47 -18.52
C PHE A 141 -3.62 -6.81 -18.04
N PHE A 142 -2.85 -7.52 -18.87
CA PHE A 142 -2.24 -8.81 -18.48
C PHE A 142 -3.27 -9.85 -17.96
N GLY A 143 -4.51 -9.79 -18.46
CA GLY A 143 -5.62 -10.64 -18.00
C GLY A 143 -6.30 -10.17 -16.69
N ILE A 144 -5.82 -9.09 -16.08
CA ILE A 144 -6.40 -8.49 -14.87
C ILE A 144 -7.44 -7.45 -15.29
N LYS A 145 -8.68 -7.64 -14.83
CA LYS A 145 -9.74 -6.64 -14.97
C LYS A 145 -9.49 -5.49 -13.99
N LEU A 146 -9.44 -4.28 -14.51
CA LEU A 146 -9.21 -3.07 -13.73
C LEU A 146 -10.36 -2.10 -13.98
N ASP A 147 -11.10 -1.75 -12.94
CA ASP A 147 -12.11 -0.70 -13.01
C ASP A 147 -11.54 0.60 -12.43
N GLN A 148 -11.72 1.71 -13.14
CA GLN A 148 -11.37 3.05 -12.68
C GLN A 148 -12.65 3.83 -12.46
N TRP A 149 -12.88 4.29 -11.24
CA TRP A 149 -13.98 5.18 -10.90
C TRP A 149 -13.41 6.57 -10.67
N VAL A 150 -13.91 7.52 -11.45
CA VAL A 150 -13.50 8.93 -11.40
C VAL A 150 -14.52 9.70 -10.58
N TYR A 151 -14.04 10.47 -9.61
CA TYR A 151 -14.83 11.36 -8.78
C TYR A 151 -14.44 12.80 -9.08
N ASP A 152 -15.43 13.56 -9.56
CA ASP A 152 -15.33 14.99 -9.82
C ASP A 152 -16.23 15.71 -8.81
N ILE A 153 -15.62 16.25 -7.76
CA ILE A 153 -16.32 16.91 -6.65
C ILE A 153 -16.03 18.40 -6.78
N LEU A 154 -17.10 19.21 -6.78
CA LEU A 154 -16.99 20.64 -6.97
C LEU A 154 -16.02 21.27 -5.95
N GLY A 155 -14.98 21.93 -6.47
CA GLY A 155 -13.96 22.61 -5.66
C GLY A 155 -12.79 21.73 -5.20
N GLU A 156 -12.79 20.44 -5.54
CA GLU A 156 -11.71 19.50 -5.27
C GLU A 156 -11.07 19.05 -6.59
N PRO A 157 -9.77 18.68 -6.60
CA PRO A 157 -9.18 18.07 -7.78
C PRO A 157 -9.80 16.69 -8.01
N GLU A 158 -9.92 16.32 -9.28
CA GLU A 158 -10.47 15.02 -9.67
C GLU A 158 -9.65 13.87 -9.08
N VAL A 159 -10.32 12.81 -8.62
CA VAL A 159 -9.68 11.62 -8.04
C VAL A 159 -10.13 10.38 -8.77
N SER A 160 -9.18 9.51 -9.12
CA SER A 160 -9.48 8.15 -9.55
C SER A 160 -9.25 7.14 -8.43
N VAL A 161 -10.22 6.24 -8.27
CA VAL A 161 -10.12 5.04 -7.43
C VAL A 161 -10.10 3.82 -8.34
N PHE A 162 -9.08 2.98 -8.19
CA PHE A 162 -8.91 1.80 -9.03
C PHE A 162 -9.25 0.52 -8.28
N PHE A 163 -9.94 -0.38 -8.96
CA PHE A 163 -10.41 -1.64 -8.41
C PHE A 163 -9.89 -2.82 -9.22
N ALA A 164 -9.42 -3.85 -8.52
CA ALA A 164 -9.22 -5.19 -9.08
C ALA A 164 -9.95 -6.21 -8.19
N ALA A 165 -10.66 -7.14 -8.81
CA ALA A 165 -11.49 -8.11 -8.09
C ALA A 165 -12.44 -7.46 -7.05
N ASP A 166 -13.09 -6.35 -7.43
CA ASP A 166 -13.98 -5.55 -6.57
C ASP A 166 -13.29 -4.81 -5.40
N ARG A 167 -11.96 -4.78 -5.33
CA ARG A 167 -11.20 -4.22 -4.19
C ARG A 167 -10.37 -3.02 -4.62
N VAL A 168 -10.37 -1.95 -3.82
CA VAL A 168 -9.50 -0.78 -4.05
C VAL A 168 -8.03 -1.21 -4.03
N ILE A 169 -7.32 -0.99 -5.13
CA ILE A 169 -5.89 -1.30 -5.23
C ILE A 169 -5.01 -0.06 -5.35
N ALA A 170 -5.54 1.07 -5.82
CA ALA A 170 -4.82 2.32 -5.98
C ALA A 170 -5.77 3.52 -5.95
N LYS A 171 -5.23 4.69 -5.59
CA LYS A 171 -5.89 5.99 -5.73
C LYS A 171 -4.90 7.01 -6.29
N THR A 172 -5.37 7.89 -7.16
CA THR A 172 -4.52 8.95 -7.74
C THR A 172 -5.32 10.21 -8.07
N LEU A 173 -4.62 11.32 -8.25
CA LEU A 173 -5.17 12.55 -8.79
C LEU A 173 -5.36 12.43 -10.31
N GLY A 174 -6.48 12.96 -10.81
CA GLY A 174 -6.83 12.92 -12.23
C GLY A 174 -7.16 11.52 -12.73
N ARG A 175 -6.97 11.29 -14.04
CA ARG A 175 -7.41 10.08 -14.75
C ARG A 175 -6.28 9.13 -15.15
N HIS A 176 -5.04 9.49 -14.91
CA HIS A 176 -3.90 8.68 -15.35
C HIS A 176 -3.87 7.36 -14.58
N ILE A 177 -3.61 6.25 -15.27
CA ILE A 177 -3.43 4.93 -14.65
C ILE A 177 -1.96 4.82 -14.24
N PRO A 178 -1.63 4.67 -12.94
CA PRO A 178 -0.24 4.55 -12.51
C PRO A 178 0.48 3.39 -13.21
N GLN A 179 1.66 3.64 -13.78
CA GLN A 179 2.46 2.60 -14.44
C GLN A 179 2.83 1.43 -13.51
N ASP A 180 2.89 1.70 -12.21
CA ASP A 180 3.24 0.79 -11.11
C ASP A 180 2.01 0.24 -10.38
N ILE A 181 0.79 0.39 -10.91
CA ILE A 181 -0.45 -0.03 -10.23
C ILE A 181 -0.50 -1.52 -9.84
N PHE A 182 0.26 -2.37 -10.55
CA PHE A 182 0.39 -3.81 -10.26
C PHE A 182 1.74 -4.20 -9.64
N GLN A 183 2.57 -3.22 -9.29
CA GLN A 183 3.85 -3.46 -8.64
C GLN A 183 3.64 -3.69 -7.14
N VAL A 184 4.35 -4.67 -6.60
CA VAL A 184 4.46 -4.89 -5.15
C VAL A 184 5.91 -4.77 -4.76
N ARG A 185 6.23 -3.91 -3.79
CA ARG A 185 7.59 -3.72 -3.29
C ARG A 185 7.69 -4.27 -1.88
N LEU A 186 8.25 -5.47 -1.75
CA LEU A 186 8.42 -6.13 -0.46
C LEU A 186 9.79 -5.82 0.14
N PRO A 187 9.88 -5.69 1.47
CA PRO A 187 11.17 -5.62 2.14
C PRO A 187 11.98 -6.90 1.87
N ALA A 188 13.24 -6.75 1.47
CA ALA A 188 14.17 -7.86 1.37
C ALA A 188 14.45 -8.47 2.76
N VAL A 189 14.93 -9.72 2.78
CA VAL A 189 15.31 -10.42 4.01
C VAL A 189 16.34 -9.57 4.79
N PRO A 190 16.11 -9.29 6.09
CA PRO A 190 17.06 -8.52 6.87
C PRO A 190 18.34 -9.32 7.09
N GLN A 191 19.48 -8.65 6.96
CA GLN A 191 20.77 -9.29 7.25
C GLN A 191 20.85 -9.70 8.73
N PRO A 192 21.49 -10.84 9.06
CA PRO A 192 21.75 -11.21 10.45
C PRO A 192 22.48 -10.08 11.18
N ARG A 193 22.11 -9.84 12.45
CA ARG A 193 22.84 -8.92 13.33
C ARG A 193 23.26 -9.70 14.58
N ASP A 194 24.48 -9.44 15.03
CA ASP A 194 25.13 -10.20 16.10
C ASP A 194 24.48 -10.06 17.49
N SER A 195 23.45 -9.21 17.66
CA SER A 195 22.94 -8.88 19.00
C SER A 195 21.44 -8.57 19.12
N PHE A 196 20.64 -8.67 18.05
CA PHE A 196 19.21 -8.35 18.11
C PHE A 196 18.31 -9.50 17.66
N GLU A 197 17.49 -10.00 18.60
CA GLU A 197 16.61 -11.17 18.45
C GLU A 197 15.12 -10.78 18.39
N GLY A 198 14.78 -9.75 17.60
CA GLY A 198 13.38 -9.33 17.43
C GLY A 198 12.92 -9.27 15.98
N PRO A 199 11.60 -9.06 15.79
CA PRO A 199 10.96 -9.04 14.49
C PRO A 199 11.44 -7.81 13.71
N ARG A 200 11.65 -8.02 12.41
CA ARG A 200 12.17 -7.02 11.47
C ARG A 200 11.45 -7.14 10.15
N ALA A 201 11.17 -6.00 9.52
CA ALA A 201 10.53 -5.99 8.20
C ALA A 201 11.35 -6.86 7.22
N GLY A 202 10.65 -7.70 6.45
CA GLY A 202 11.24 -8.67 5.52
C GLY A 202 11.47 -10.08 6.06
N MET A 203 11.36 -10.30 7.38
CA MET A 203 11.37 -11.66 7.97
C MET A 203 10.24 -12.52 7.42
N ALA A 204 10.48 -13.83 7.30
CA ALA A 204 9.45 -14.79 6.96
C ALA A 204 8.54 -15.09 8.16
N ILE A 205 7.34 -15.62 7.92
CA ILE A 205 6.41 -15.98 8.99
C ILE A 205 7.01 -17.02 9.94
N ALA A 206 7.76 -17.99 9.38
CA ALA A 206 8.42 -19.03 10.14
C ALA A 206 9.49 -18.46 11.08
N ASP A 207 10.22 -17.41 10.66
CA ASP A 207 11.24 -16.76 11.49
C ASP A 207 10.58 -16.03 12.69
N VAL A 208 9.46 -15.34 12.45
CA VAL A 208 8.71 -14.66 13.52
C VAL A 208 8.10 -15.68 14.49
N GLN A 209 7.59 -16.81 14.00
CA GLN A 209 7.11 -17.91 14.84
C GLN A 209 8.23 -18.55 15.64
N ALA A 210 9.44 -18.67 15.09
CA ALA A 210 10.60 -19.17 15.85
C ALA A 210 10.98 -18.23 17.01
N LEU A 211 10.78 -16.91 16.86
CA LEU A 211 11.07 -15.92 17.91
C LEU A 211 10.05 -15.95 19.06
N TYR A 212 8.76 -16.15 18.76
CA TYR A 212 7.68 -15.96 19.74
C TYR A 212 6.88 -17.21 20.08
N GLY A 213 7.10 -18.31 19.38
CA GLY A 213 6.36 -19.56 19.55
C GLY A 213 5.03 -19.57 18.81
N GLU A 214 4.06 -20.27 19.39
CA GLU A 214 2.77 -20.56 18.77
C GLU A 214 1.93 -19.29 18.55
N THR A 215 1.26 -19.23 17.39
CA THR A 215 0.33 -18.14 17.05
C THR A 215 -1.00 -18.34 17.76
N LYS A 216 -1.50 -17.29 18.41
CA LYS A 216 -2.79 -17.30 19.12
C LYS A 216 -3.97 -17.05 18.19
N LEU A 217 -3.74 -16.25 17.15
CA LEU A 217 -4.70 -16.01 16.08
C LEU A 217 -3.95 -15.94 14.75
N HIS A 218 -4.51 -16.53 13.71
CA HIS A 218 -4.03 -16.45 12.34
C HIS A 218 -5.21 -16.21 11.40
N VAL A 219 -5.12 -15.15 10.61
CA VAL A 219 -6.11 -14.81 9.59
C VAL A 219 -5.42 -14.69 8.23
N ASP A 220 -5.75 -15.60 7.32
CA ASP A 220 -5.37 -15.51 5.92
C ASP A 220 -6.34 -14.63 5.14
N TYR A 221 -5.82 -13.82 4.24
CA TYR A 221 -6.61 -12.99 3.33
C TYR A 221 -5.84 -12.66 2.06
N VAL A 222 -6.48 -11.93 1.14
CA VAL A 222 -5.85 -11.44 -0.08
C VAL A 222 -5.82 -9.93 -0.05
N PHE A 223 -4.67 -9.34 -0.32
CA PHE A 223 -4.48 -7.89 -0.38
C PHE A 223 -3.83 -7.51 -1.71
N ASN A 224 -4.54 -6.72 -2.52
CA ASN A 224 -4.15 -6.37 -3.89
C ASN A 224 -3.71 -7.58 -4.73
N SER A 225 -4.51 -8.66 -4.68
CA SER A 225 -4.25 -9.94 -5.37
C SER A 225 -3.00 -10.70 -4.88
N GLN A 226 -2.38 -10.28 -3.78
CA GLN A 226 -1.30 -11.02 -3.13
C GLN A 226 -1.83 -11.78 -1.91
N PRO A 227 -1.35 -13.01 -1.66
CA PRO A 227 -1.56 -13.68 -0.38
C PRO A 227 -1.04 -12.79 0.76
N ALA A 228 -1.85 -12.62 1.79
CA ALA A 228 -1.49 -11.86 2.97
C ALA A 228 -2.02 -12.59 4.21
N SER A 229 -1.35 -12.39 5.33
CA SER A 229 -1.81 -12.93 6.60
C SER A 229 -1.61 -11.93 7.71
N ARG A 230 -2.45 -12.02 8.74
CA ARG A 230 -2.23 -11.33 10.01
C ARG A 230 -2.21 -12.38 11.11
N VAL A 231 -1.16 -12.33 11.92
CA VAL A 231 -1.00 -13.21 13.07
C VAL A 231 -0.87 -12.40 14.34
N ILE A 232 -1.35 -12.97 15.44
CA ILE A 232 -1.18 -12.43 16.79
C ILE A 232 -0.46 -13.47 17.62
N VAL A 233 0.58 -13.05 18.33
CA VAL A 233 1.34 -13.90 19.26
C VAL A 233 1.41 -13.24 20.63
N GLU A 234 1.64 -14.05 21.65
CA GLU A 234 1.93 -13.57 23.01
C GLU A 234 3.45 -13.39 23.16
N ILE A 235 3.92 -12.16 23.45
CA ILE A 235 5.35 -11.81 23.45
C ILE A 235 5.99 -11.81 24.85
N ARG A 236 5.20 -11.92 25.92
CA ARG A 236 5.68 -11.92 27.31
C ARG A 236 4.82 -12.84 28.16
N ALA A 237 5.41 -13.45 29.19
CA ALA A 237 4.74 -14.31 30.19
C ALA A 237 3.68 -13.59 31.07
N LYS A 238 3.14 -12.44 30.65
CA LYS A 238 2.17 -11.61 31.37
C LYS A 238 1.03 -11.12 30.45
N GLY A 239 0.70 -11.86 29.39
CA GLY A 239 -0.45 -11.56 28.53
C GLY A 239 -0.29 -10.32 27.66
N SER A 240 0.93 -10.01 27.21
CA SER A 240 1.17 -8.94 26.22
C SER A 240 1.25 -9.55 24.84
N PHE A 241 0.64 -8.90 23.85
CA PHE A 241 0.51 -9.42 22.51
C PHE A 241 1.19 -8.51 21.49
N ALA A 242 1.67 -9.12 20.41
CA ALA A 242 2.06 -8.40 19.21
C ALA A 242 1.29 -8.94 18.01
N ALA A 243 1.01 -8.06 17.06
CA ALA A 243 0.49 -8.43 15.76
C ALA A 243 1.56 -8.27 14.69
N PHE A 244 1.51 -9.16 13.70
CA PHE A 244 2.39 -9.16 12.54
C PHE A 244 1.54 -9.35 11.28
N THR A 245 1.78 -8.52 10.28
CA THR A 245 1.13 -8.61 8.96
C THR A 245 2.17 -9.01 7.93
N PHE A 246 1.86 -10.05 7.15
CA PHE A 246 2.69 -10.57 6.08
C PHE A 246 2.02 -10.38 4.73
N VAL A 247 2.83 -10.14 3.70
CA VAL A 247 2.43 -10.17 2.29
C VAL A 247 3.45 -11.05 1.57
N ASP A 248 2.98 -12.08 0.88
CA ASP A 248 3.84 -13.08 0.21
C ASP A 248 4.97 -13.59 1.12
N ASP A 249 4.60 -13.99 2.35
CA ASP A 249 5.53 -14.45 3.39
C ASP A 249 6.62 -13.44 3.80
N ARG A 250 6.39 -12.13 3.61
CA ARG A 250 7.29 -11.08 4.10
C ARG A 250 6.61 -10.23 5.14
N LEU A 251 7.27 -10.04 6.29
CA LEU A 251 6.80 -9.15 7.34
C LEU A 251 6.80 -7.70 6.84
N VAL A 252 5.62 -7.10 6.72
CA VAL A 252 5.44 -5.71 6.25
C VAL A 252 4.89 -4.78 7.33
N GLU A 253 4.38 -5.33 8.43
CA GLU A 253 3.90 -4.55 9.55
C GLU A 253 3.99 -5.35 10.85
N PHE A 254 4.37 -4.66 11.94
CA PHE A 254 4.40 -5.24 13.28
C PHE A 254 4.04 -4.19 14.33
N GLU A 255 3.26 -4.62 15.32
CA GLU A 255 2.58 -3.76 16.29
C GLU A 255 2.59 -4.38 17.68
N ASP A 256 2.90 -3.57 18.70
CA ASP A 256 2.68 -3.89 20.11
C ASP A 256 1.22 -3.59 20.46
N LEU A 257 0.44 -4.64 20.71
CA LEU A 257 -0.97 -4.52 21.10
C LEU A 257 -1.15 -4.31 22.61
N GLY A 258 -0.07 -4.43 23.39
CA GLY A 258 -0.14 -4.44 24.84
C GLY A 258 -0.96 -5.63 25.35
N ARG A 259 -1.75 -5.43 26.40
CA ARG A 259 -2.64 -6.47 26.93
C ARG A 259 -3.94 -6.50 26.15
N LEU A 260 -4.36 -7.69 25.74
CA LEU A 260 -5.67 -7.91 25.14
C LEU A 260 -6.63 -8.56 26.15
N PRO A 261 -7.95 -8.29 26.06
CA PRO A 261 -8.96 -9.03 26.80
C PRO A 261 -8.94 -10.52 26.42
N ASP A 262 -9.17 -11.41 27.39
CA ASP A 262 -9.20 -12.86 27.14
C ASP A 262 -10.31 -13.24 26.15
N GLU A 263 -11.41 -12.46 26.07
CA GLU A 263 -12.53 -12.73 25.17
C GLU A 263 -12.14 -12.69 23.68
N VAL A 264 -11.05 -11.99 23.32
CA VAL A 264 -10.58 -11.88 21.94
C VAL A 264 -10.19 -13.24 21.35
N PHE A 265 -9.78 -14.19 22.18
CA PHE A 265 -9.30 -15.51 21.75
C PHE A 265 -10.32 -16.64 21.93
N GLN A 266 -11.50 -16.35 22.49
CA GLN A 266 -12.53 -17.37 22.77
C GLN A 266 -13.59 -17.50 21.66
N ALA A 267 -13.54 -16.68 20.62
CA ALA A 267 -14.54 -16.63 19.55
C ALA A 267 -14.27 -17.57 18.36
N GLY A 268 -13.40 -18.58 18.53
CA GLY A 268 -13.04 -19.57 17.52
C GLY A 268 -13.81 -20.87 17.63
#